data_AF-A0A9P6EHT0-F1
#
_entry.id   AF-A0A9P6EHT0-F1
#
_cell.length_a   1.000
_cell.length_b   1.000
_cell.length_c   1.000
_cell.angle_alpha   90.00
_cell.angle_beta   90.00
_cell.angle_gamma   90.00
#
_symmetry.space_group_name_H-M   'P 1'
#
loop_
_entity.id
_entity.type
_entity.pdbx_description
1 polymer ?
#
loop_
_entity_poly.entity_id
_entity_poly.type
_entity_poly.pdbx_seq_one_letter_code
_entity_poly.pdbx_strand_id
1 'polypeptide(L)'
;MNPSKGMLRLTSPRLFRTSYHAARKNSTISALQAAFRDPSSPYYLAPGERGPEDPNSPPVESVLNKAASEAMETLVDPLRAAEARLEKRGFDPKSFWEQRIVWGDHDSFQHVNNVRYVRFFESARIKWMMSVGEILGGPQRARDMLDGRGISLILKSIEVQFRRPVTFPDTLLIGYKVLPTPEGHTDLATFFVKASAYSLDQKAFVAHSKEALVWYDYDKLKKTDPGEDAMKLLLTKTHKE
;
A
#
# COMPACT_ATOMS: atom_id res chain seq x y z
N MET A 1 -30.27 -47.46 36.90
CA MET A 1 -29.87 -46.81 38.17
C MET A 1 -28.90 -45.68 37.87
N ASN A 2 -29.03 -44.56 38.57
CA ASN A 2 -28.14 -43.37 38.59
C ASN A 2 -27.63 -43.25 40.05
N PRO A 3 -26.68 -42.37 40.47
CA PRO A 3 -25.87 -41.37 39.74
C PRO A 3 -24.34 -41.62 39.96
N SER A 4 -23.34 -40.70 39.93
CA SER A 4 -23.31 -39.23 39.79
C SER A 4 -21.97 -38.65 39.27
N LYS A 5 -22.07 -37.57 38.47
CA LYS A 5 -21.24 -36.33 38.48
C LYS A 5 -19.70 -36.40 38.40
N GLY A 6 -19.19 -35.85 37.29
CA GLY A 6 -17.85 -35.24 37.19
C GLY A 6 -17.78 -34.35 35.94
N MET A 7 -17.91 -33.03 36.10
CA MET A 7 -18.00 -32.07 34.98
C MET A 7 -16.82 -31.10 34.99
N LEU A 8 -16.02 -31.09 33.91
CA LEU A 8 -15.04 -30.04 33.63
C LEU A 8 -15.12 -29.63 32.16
N ARG A 9 -15.01 -28.32 31.91
CA ARG A 9 -15.27 -27.67 30.61
C ARG A 9 -14.02 -27.56 29.74
N LEU A 10 -14.24 -27.56 28.43
CA LEU A 10 -13.29 -27.11 27.41
C LEU A 10 -13.04 -25.59 27.53
N THR A 11 -11.76 -25.16 27.44
CA THR A 11 -11.39 -23.76 27.15
C THR A 11 -10.11 -23.71 26.31
N SER A 12 -10.17 -23.02 25.17
CA SER A 12 -9.07 -22.86 24.22
C SER A 12 -7.90 -22.01 24.77
N PRO A 13 -6.65 -22.25 24.35
CA PRO A 13 -5.54 -21.36 24.66
C PRO A 13 -5.68 -20.04 23.88
N ARG A 14 -5.85 -18.93 24.60
CA ARG A 14 -5.73 -17.58 24.02
C ARG A 14 -4.26 -17.26 23.79
N LEU A 15 -3.88 -16.97 22.53
CA LEU A 15 -2.55 -16.46 22.21
C LEU A 15 -2.35 -15.05 22.80
N PHE A 16 -1.09 -14.77 23.12
CA PHE A 16 -0.65 -13.66 23.96
C PHE A 16 -1.10 -12.29 23.46
N ARG A 17 -1.76 -11.53 24.34
CA ARG A 17 -1.82 -10.07 24.27
C ARG A 17 -0.56 -9.55 24.96
N THR A 18 0.39 -9.00 24.22
CA THR A 18 1.61 -8.41 24.80
C THR A 18 1.26 -7.10 25.50
N SER A 19 0.94 -7.18 26.79
CA SER A 19 0.67 -6.01 27.62
C SER A 19 1.96 -5.24 27.89
N TYR A 20 2.08 -4.02 27.36
CA TYR A 20 3.08 -3.03 27.74
C TYR A 20 2.84 -2.51 29.16
N HIS A 21 3.05 -3.38 30.14
CA HIS A 21 3.22 -3.04 31.55
C HIS A 21 4.56 -3.60 32.01
N ALA A 22 5.63 -2.93 31.58
CA ALA A 22 6.93 -3.08 32.21
C ALA A 22 6.76 -2.80 33.72
N ALA A 23 7.17 -3.76 34.54
CA ALA A 23 6.96 -3.68 35.98
C ALA A 23 7.58 -2.39 36.54
N ARG A 24 6.81 -1.65 37.35
CA ARG A 24 7.36 -0.61 38.22
C ARG A 24 8.30 -1.28 39.22
N LYS A 25 9.57 -1.43 38.86
CA LYS A 25 10.64 -1.63 39.84
C LYS A 25 10.67 -0.37 40.70
N ASN A 26 10.58 -0.53 42.02
CA ASN A 26 10.74 0.57 42.95
C ASN A 26 12.20 1.04 42.90
N SER A 27 12.50 2.01 42.04
CA SER A 27 13.81 2.66 41.99
C SER A 27 14.09 3.30 43.35
N THR A 28 15.10 2.81 44.05
CA THR A 28 15.55 3.44 45.28
C THR A 28 16.15 4.81 44.95
N ILE A 29 16.11 5.74 45.90
CA ILE A 29 16.73 7.07 45.74
C ILE A 29 18.22 6.92 45.37
N SER A 30 18.90 5.91 45.94
CA SER A 30 20.28 5.55 45.59
C SER A 30 20.45 5.11 44.13
N ALA A 31 19.54 4.28 43.58
CA ALA A 31 19.59 3.87 42.18
C ALA A 31 19.36 5.04 41.21
N LEU A 32 18.48 5.99 41.56
CA LEU A 32 18.29 7.22 40.80
C LEU A 32 19.54 8.12 40.86
N GLN A 33 20.11 8.32 42.05
CA GLN A 33 21.34 9.10 42.23
C GLN A 33 22.56 8.49 41.50
N ALA A 34 22.62 7.17 41.37
CA ALA A 34 23.62 6.50 40.55
C ALA A 34 23.40 6.79 39.06
N ALA A 35 22.16 6.73 38.57
CA ALA A 35 21.82 7.04 37.18
C ALA A 35 22.07 8.53 36.80
N PHE A 36 22.07 9.47 37.74
CA PHE A 36 22.50 10.86 37.48
C PHE A 36 24.02 11.03 37.38
N ARG A 37 24.82 10.04 37.78
CA ARG A 37 26.30 10.09 37.80
C ARG A 37 26.98 9.27 36.72
N ASP A 38 26.23 8.39 36.04
CA ASP A 38 26.70 7.52 34.97
C ASP A 38 26.66 8.26 33.62
N PRO A 39 27.80 8.54 32.95
CA PRO A 39 27.82 9.25 31.65
C PRO A 39 27.09 8.55 30.50
N SER A 40 26.73 7.27 30.66
CA SER A 40 25.94 6.50 29.68
C SER A 40 24.43 6.56 29.92
N SER A 41 23.99 7.19 31.01
CA SER A 41 22.59 7.33 31.40
C SER A 41 21.90 8.46 30.64
N PRO A 42 20.62 8.29 30.22
CA PRO A 42 19.82 9.36 29.61
C PRO A 42 19.47 10.50 30.58
N TYR A 43 19.83 10.38 31.87
CA TYR A 43 19.63 11.40 32.90
C TYR A 43 20.93 12.10 33.33
N TYR A 44 22.06 11.78 32.70
CA TYR A 44 23.34 12.43 33.01
C TYR A 44 23.36 13.88 32.53
N LEU A 45 23.95 14.76 33.35
CA LEU A 45 24.23 16.16 33.01
C LEU A 45 25.72 16.42 33.30
N ALA A 46 26.44 17.00 32.35
CA ALA A 46 27.85 17.28 32.50
C ALA A 46 28.08 18.45 33.48
N PRO A 47 29.22 18.51 34.20
CA PRO A 47 29.52 19.62 35.11
C PRO A 47 29.52 20.98 34.39
N GLY A 48 28.51 21.81 34.67
CA GLY A 48 28.32 23.13 34.05
C GLY A 48 27.07 23.24 33.17
N GLU A 49 26.42 22.13 32.81
CA GLU A 49 25.15 22.14 32.09
C GLU A 49 23.98 22.47 33.02
N ARG A 50 23.01 23.27 32.54
CA ARG A 50 21.71 23.40 33.20
C ARG A 50 20.77 22.33 32.66
N GLY A 51 20.16 21.57 33.56
CA GLY A 51 19.04 20.69 33.21
C GLY A 51 17.83 21.49 32.69
N PRO A 52 16.84 20.82 32.09
CA PRO A 52 15.61 21.47 31.63
C PRO A 52 14.88 22.18 32.77
N GLU A 53 14.28 23.33 32.48
CA GLU A 53 13.64 24.20 33.49
C GLU A 53 12.40 23.58 34.15
N ASP A 54 11.78 22.58 33.53
CA ASP A 54 10.70 21.75 34.08
C ASP A 54 10.96 20.27 33.67
N PRO A 55 10.87 19.29 34.61
CA PRO A 55 10.97 17.86 34.28
C PRO A 55 9.88 17.34 33.32
N ASN A 56 8.82 18.11 33.05
CA ASN A 56 7.78 17.81 32.07
C ASN A 56 7.92 18.61 30.76
N SER A 57 8.97 19.44 30.62
CA SER A 57 9.23 20.16 29.38
C SER A 57 9.34 19.17 28.21
N PRO A 58 8.65 19.42 27.08
CA PRO A 58 8.85 18.60 25.89
C PRO A 58 10.33 18.67 25.46
N PRO A 59 10.90 17.58 24.92
CA PRO A 59 12.28 17.58 24.47
C PRO A 59 12.52 18.69 23.44
N VAL A 60 13.70 19.31 23.51
CA VAL A 60 14.08 20.46 22.69
C VAL A 60 13.84 20.15 21.21
N GLU A 61 13.25 21.10 20.47
CA GLU A 61 12.79 20.89 19.09
C GLU A 61 13.89 20.35 18.16
N SER A 62 15.15 20.74 18.37
CA SER A 62 16.32 20.20 17.68
C SER A 62 16.56 18.70 17.91
N VAL A 63 16.28 18.20 19.11
CA VAL A 63 16.39 16.78 19.47
C VAL A 63 15.23 15.99 18.87
N LEU A 64 14.01 16.54 18.90
CA LEU A 64 12.84 15.96 18.20
C LEU A 64 13.08 15.86 16.69
N ASN A 65 13.55 16.94 16.06
CA ASN A 65 13.82 16.98 14.62
C ASN A 65 14.96 16.03 14.24
N LYS A 66 16.02 15.95 15.05
CA LYS A 66 17.14 15.02 14.82
C LYS A 66 16.73 13.55 15.00
N ALA A 67 16.00 13.23 16.06
CA ALA A 67 15.48 11.87 16.26
C ALA A 67 14.47 11.48 15.16
N ALA A 68 13.66 12.42 14.68
CA ALA A 68 12.76 12.21 13.55
C ALA A 68 13.51 11.98 12.23
N SER A 69 14.58 12.75 11.95
CA SER A 69 15.41 12.53 10.75
C SER A 69 16.17 11.21 10.81
N GLU A 70 16.81 10.89 11.95
CA GLU A 70 17.60 9.66 12.12
C GLU A 70 16.70 8.40 12.09
N ALA A 71 15.47 8.47 12.62
CA ALA A 71 14.48 7.41 12.48
C ALA A 71 13.95 7.26 11.04
N MET A 72 13.88 8.35 10.27
CA MET A 72 13.42 8.33 8.88
C MET A 72 14.50 7.90 7.89
N GLU A 73 15.79 8.06 8.24
CA GLU A 73 16.95 7.68 7.41
C GLU A 73 17.40 6.23 7.63
N THR A 74 17.15 5.65 8.82
CA THR A 74 17.55 4.26 9.16
C THR A 74 16.53 3.19 8.77
N LEU A 75 15.31 3.57 8.42
CA LEU A 75 14.32 2.66 7.86
C LEU A 75 14.53 2.51 6.35
N VAL A 76 14.70 1.28 5.86
CA VAL A 76 14.53 0.98 4.43
C VAL A 76 13.12 1.44 4.05
N ASP A 77 13.06 2.50 3.25
CA ASP A 77 11.82 3.13 2.77
C ASP A 77 10.81 2.05 2.33
N PRO A 78 9.72 1.84 3.10
CA PRO A 78 8.77 0.75 2.83
C PRO A 78 8.14 0.87 1.44
N LEU A 79 8.04 2.10 0.92
CA LEU A 79 7.59 2.37 -0.45
C LEU A 79 8.57 1.81 -1.46
N ARG A 80 9.86 2.16 -1.41
CA ARG A 80 10.89 1.61 -2.32
C ARG A 80 10.98 0.09 -2.28
N ALA A 81 10.82 -0.50 -1.09
CA ALA A 81 10.79 -1.95 -0.95
C ALA A 81 9.56 -2.57 -1.63
N ALA A 82 8.40 -1.89 -1.60
CA ALA A 82 7.21 -2.28 -2.34
C ALA A 82 7.37 -2.06 -3.86
N GLU A 83 7.93 -0.93 -4.30
CA GLU A 83 8.22 -0.62 -5.70
C GLU A 83 9.09 -1.71 -6.33
N ALA A 84 10.26 -1.99 -5.76
CA ALA A 84 11.15 -3.05 -6.21
C ALA A 84 10.47 -4.44 -6.22
N ARG A 85 9.49 -4.67 -5.33
CA ARG A 85 8.71 -5.92 -5.28
C ARG A 85 7.65 -6.01 -6.38
N LEU A 86 7.08 -4.89 -6.81
CA LEU A 86 6.17 -4.79 -7.95
C LEU A 86 6.96 -4.87 -9.28
N GLU A 87 8.07 -4.15 -9.40
CA GLU A 87 8.96 -4.20 -10.57
C GLU A 87 9.46 -5.64 -10.83
N LYS A 88 9.93 -6.34 -9.80
CA LYS A 88 10.31 -7.77 -9.88
C LYS A 88 9.15 -8.71 -10.27
N ARG A 89 7.91 -8.25 -10.27
CA ARG A 89 6.73 -8.98 -10.76
C ARG A 89 6.27 -8.51 -12.15
N GLY A 90 7.03 -7.61 -12.79
CA GLY A 90 6.76 -7.03 -14.10
C GLY A 90 5.62 -6.00 -14.10
N PHE A 91 5.36 -5.32 -12.98
CA PHE A 91 4.45 -4.18 -12.95
C PHE A 91 5.18 -2.90 -13.42
N ASP A 92 4.48 -2.06 -14.17
CA ASP A 92 5.02 -0.84 -14.77
C ASP A 92 5.25 0.25 -13.69
N PRO A 93 6.48 0.76 -13.49
CA PRO A 93 6.75 1.79 -12.48
C PRO A 93 5.90 3.06 -12.68
N LYS A 94 5.60 3.42 -13.94
CA LYS A 94 4.77 4.61 -14.23
C LYS A 94 3.31 4.46 -13.77
N SER A 95 2.87 3.23 -13.50
CA SER A 95 1.53 2.92 -12.99
C SER A 95 1.39 3.04 -11.47
N PHE A 96 2.51 3.13 -10.73
CA PHE A 96 2.50 2.96 -9.28
C PHE A 96 1.67 4.05 -8.58
N TRP A 97 0.67 3.62 -7.82
CA TRP A 97 -0.30 4.45 -7.12
C TRP A 97 -0.31 4.11 -5.64
N GLU A 98 0.00 5.09 -4.80
CA GLU A 98 -0.13 4.97 -3.35
C GLU A 98 -1.58 5.22 -2.93
N GLN A 99 -2.23 4.19 -2.40
CA GLN A 99 -3.51 4.29 -1.75
C GLN A 99 -3.32 4.22 -0.23
N ARG A 100 -3.36 5.39 0.44
CA ARG A 100 -3.50 5.44 1.90
C ARG A 100 -4.88 4.89 2.26
N ILE A 101 -4.93 3.98 3.21
CA ILE A 101 -6.17 3.49 3.80
C ILE A 101 -6.63 4.50 4.84
N VAL A 102 -7.91 4.88 4.80
CA VAL A 102 -8.56 5.72 5.82
C VAL A 102 -9.55 4.90 6.62
N TRP A 103 -9.92 5.38 7.81
CA TRP A 103 -10.85 4.64 8.68
C TRP A 103 -12.20 4.35 7.97
N GLY A 104 -12.71 5.32 7.19
CA GLY A 104 -13.92 5.17 6.38
C GLY A 104 -13.86 4.16 5.21
N ASP A 105 -12.72 3.51 4.96
CA ASP A 105 -12.64 2.38 4.01
C ASP A 105 -13.16 1.05 4.60
N HIS A 106 -13.42 0.99 5.91
CA HIS A 106 -13.77 -0.24 6.62
C HIS A 106 -15.26 -0.53 6.60
N ASP A 107 -15.61 -1.80 6.76
CA ASP A 107 -16.98 -2.23 7.09
C ASP A 107 -17.07 -2.86 8.50
N SER A 108 -18.25 -3.39 8.83
CA SER A 108 -18.54 -4.04 10.11
C SER A 108 -17.60 -5.19 10.45
N PHE A 109 -16.97 -5.85 9.47
CA PHE A 109 -16.04 -6.97 9.66
C PHE A 109 -14.61 -6.53 10.01
N GLN A 110 -14.40 -5.23 10.30
CA GLN A 110 -13.15 -4.68 10.83
C GLN A 110 -11.96 -4.76 9.86
N HIS A 111 -12.23 -4.75 8.56
CA HIS A 111 -11.22 -4.61 7.51
C HIS A 111 -11.75 -3.71 6.39
N VAL A 112 -10.86 -3.28 5.48
CA VAL A 112 -11.23 -2.57 4.25
C VAL A 112 -12.31 -3.35 3.50
N ASN A 113 -13.40 -2.69 3.14
CA ASN A 113 -14.51 -3.30 2.43
C ASN A 113 -14.12 -3.68 0.99
N ASN A 114 -14.62 -4.82 0.52
CA ASN A 114 -14.29 -5.38 -0.79
C ASN A 114 -14.56 -4.41 -1.97
N VAL A 115 -15.59 -3.57 -1.90
CA VAL A 115 -15.92 -2.59 -2.96
C VAL A 115 -14.89 -1.46 -3.03
N ARG A 116 -14.20 -1.12 -1.93
CA ARG A 116 -13.17 -0.07 -1.91
C ARG A 116 -11.98 -0.42 -2.80
N TYR A 117 -11.59 -1.69 -2.88
CA TYR A 117 -10.53 -2.14 -3.79
C TYR A 117 -10.84 -1.81 -5.26
N VAL A 118 -12.10 -1.89 -5.70
CA VAL A 118 -12.48 -1.51 -7.07
C VAL A 118 -12.20 -0.01 -7.32
N ARG A 119 -12.45 0.85 -6.33
CA ARG A 119 -12.13 2.29 -6.39
C ARG A 119 -10.62 2.56 -6.34
N PHE A 120 -9.88 1.79 -5.55
CA PHE A 120 -8.42 1.91 -5.49
C PHE A 120 -7.76 1.49 -6.82
N PHE A 121 -8.23 0.39 -7.42
CA PHE A 121 -7.81 -0.03 -8.74
C PHE A 121 -8.23 0.96 -9.83
N GLU A 122 -9.39 1.62 -9.70
CA GLU A 122 -9.83 2.70 -10.59
C GLU A 122 -8.88 3.90 -10.58
N SER A 123 -8.53 4.47 -9.41
CA SER A 123 -7.56 5.58 -9.33
C SER A 123 -6.19 5.21 -9.92
N ALA A 124 -5.70 4.01 -9.60
CA ALA A 124 -4.45 3.50 -10.17
C ALA A 124 -4.53 3.26 -11.70
N ARG A 125 -5.68 2.82 -12.22
CA ARG A 125 -5.91 2.66 -13.66
C ARG A 125 -5.87 4.01 -14.37
N ILE A 126 -6.47 5.05 -13.80
CA ILE A 126 -6.42 6.41 -14.38
C ILE A 126 -4.97 6.90 -14.50
N LYS A 127 -4.14 6.74 -13.45
CA LYS A 127 -2.70 7.06 -13.53
C LYS A 127 -1.98 6.25 -14.61
N TRP A 128 -2.24 4.96 -14.70
CA TRP A 128 -1.67 4.10 -15.74
C TRP A 128 -2.12 4.53 -17.15
N MET A 129 -3.40 4.85 -17.35
CA MET A 129 -3.97 5.33 -18.62
C MET A 129 -3.34 6.66 -19.08
N MET A 130 -3.06 7.59 -18.17
CA MET A 130 -2.29 8.80 -18.48
C MET A 130 -0.91 8.44 -19.06
N SER A 131 -0.21 7.48 -18.42
CA SER A 131 1.09 7.01 -18.89
C SER A 131 1.04 6.31 -20.26
N VAL A 132 -0.11 5.72 -20.62
CA VAL A 132 -0.35 5.13 -21.94
C VAL A 132 -0.58 6.22 -22.98
N GLY A 133 -1.47 7.18 -22.72
CA GLY A 133 -1.72 8.29 -23.65
C GLY A 133 -0.47 9.13 -23.92
N GLU A 134 0.35 9.36 -22.90
CA GLU A 134 1.65 10.04 -23.01
C GLU A 134 2.59 9.32 -24.00
N ILE A 135 2.62 7.98 -23.98
CA ILE A 135 3.44 7.17 -24.89
C ILE A 135 2.85 7.16 -26.31
N LEU A 136 1.52 7.15 -26.44
CA LEU A 136 0.83 7.09 -27.74
C LEU A 136 0.80 8.42 -28.50
N GLY A 137 0.95 9.56 -27.82
CA GLY A 137 0.87 10.88 -28.46
C GLY A 137 1.16 12.09 -27.55
N GLY A 138 1.92 11.89 -26.47
CA GLY A 138 2.33 12.97 -25.56
C GLY A 138 1.21 13.51 -24.65
N PRO A 139 1.45 14.66 -23.99
CA PRO A 139 0.60 15.14 -22.90
C PRO A 139 -0.82 15.51 -23.33
N GLN A 140 -1.01 15.89 -24.59
CA GLN A 140 -2.34 16.19 -25.11
C GLN A 140 -3.15 14.90 -25.28
N ARG A 141 -2.54 13.86 -25.86
CA ARG A 141 -3.18 12.55 -26.02
C ARG A 141 -3.55 11.92 -24.67
N ALA A 142 -2.72 12.09 -23.65
CA ALA A 142 -3.02 11.69 -22.28
C ALA A 142 -4.28 12.38 -21.72
N ARG A 143 -4.42 13.70 -21.92
CA ARG A 143 -5.63 14.45 -21.54
C ARG A 143 -6.85 14.02 -22.32
N ASP A 144 -6.74 13.91 -23.65
CA ASP A 144 -7.86 13.53 -24.52
C ASP A 144 -8.42 12.13 -24.14
N MET A 145 -7.55 11.19 -23.74
CA MET A 145 -7.98 9.89 -23.22
C MET A 145 -8.80 10.01 -21.92
N LEU A 146 -8.45 10.90 -21.00
CA LEU A 146 -9.19 11.08 -19.75
C LEU A 146 -10.52 11.83 -19.96
N ASP A 147 -10.53 12.80 -20.87
CA ASP A 147 -11.72 13.60 -21.19
C ASP A 147 -12.75 12.83 -22.04
N GLY A 148 -12.42 11.62 -22.49
CA GLY A 148 -13.28 10.85 -23.41
C GLY A 148 -13.39 11.50 -24.79
N ARG A 149 -12.27 11.99 -25.34
CA ARG A 149 -12.18 12.60 -26.68
C ARG A 149 -11.32 11.73 -27.61
N GLY A 150 -11.78 11.52 -28.84
CA GLY A 150 -11.15 10.56 -29.76
C GLY A 150 -11.21 9.12 -29.24
N ILE A 151 -10.15 8.36 -29.46
CA ILE A 151 -10.06 6.96 -29.02
C ILE A 151 -9.62 6.90 -27.55
N SER A 152 -10.36 6.24 -26.66
CA SER A 152 -9.93 5.97 -25.27
C SER A 152 -10.36 4.59 -24.79
N LEU A 153 -10.23 4.33 -23.48
CA LEU A 153 -10.40 3.03 -22.84
C LEU A 153 -11.64 2.98 -21.96
N ILE A 154 -12.46 1.94 -22.14
CA ILE A 154 -13.60 1.61 -21.29
C ILE A 154 -13.31 0.30 -20.55
N LEU A 155 -13.64 0.26 -19.25
CA LEU A 155 -13.60 -0.97 -18.45
C LEU A 155 -14.79 -1.87 -18.82
N LYS A 156 -14.53 -3.03 -19.43
CA LYS A 156 -15.54 -4.03 -19.83
C LYS A 156 -15.85 -5.03 -18.71
N SER A 157 -14.84 -5.43 -17.93
CA SER A 157 -15.01 -6.33 -16.79
C SER A 157 -13.84 -6.23 -15.82
N ILE A 158 -14.11 -6.47 -14.54
CA ILE A 158 -13.12 -6.54 -13.46
C ILE A 158 -13.35 -7.78 -12.57
N GLU A 159 -12.29 -8.55 -12.33
CA GLU A 159 -12.25 -9.68 -11.39
C GLU A 159 -11.28 -9.33 -10.26
N VAL A 160 -11.77 -9.20 -9.02
CA VAL A 160 -10.90 -8.94 -7.85
C VAL A 160 -10.74 -10.19 -6.99
N GLN A 161 -9.49 -10.60 -6.79
CA GLN A 161 -9.09 -11.69 -5.90
C GLN A 161 -8.52 -11.13 -4.59
N PHE A 162 -9.32 -11.16 -3.53
CA PHE A 162 -8.91 -10.79 -2.18
C PHE A 162 -8.02 -11.90 -1.59
N ARG A 163 -6.86 -11.52 -1.02
CA ARG A 163 -5.86 -12.47 -0.48
C ARG A 163 -5.64 -12.31 1.02
N ARG A 164 -5.71 -11.08 1.52
CA ARG A 164 -5.46 -10.74 2.94
C ARG A 164 -6.34 -9.55 3.33
N PRO A 165 -6.97 -9.54 4.51
CA PRO A 165 -7.63 -8.35 5.01
C PRO A 165 -6.60 -7.24 5.25
N VAL A 166 -7.02 -5.98 5.04
CA VAL A 166 -6.22 -4.78 5.30
C VAL A 166 -6.97 -3.94 6.32
N THR A 167 -6.23 -3.28 7.21
CA THR A 167 -6.76 -2.45 8.29
C THR A 167 -6.10 -1.08 8.33
N PHE A 168 -6.77 -0.07 8.89
CA PHE A 168 -6.14 1.21 9.19
C PHE A 168 -5.21 1.11 10.40
N PRO A 169 -4.04 1.77 10.41
CA PRO A 169 -3.41 2.47 9.28
C PRO A 169 -2.61 1.50 8.39
N ASP A 170 -2.72 1.66 7.07
CA ASP A 170 -1.87 0.99 6.08
C ASP A 170 -1.81 1.86 4.81
N THR A 171 -0.81 1.64 3.97
CA THR A 171 -0.72 2.20 2.63
C THR A 171 -0.53 1.07 1.64
N LEU A 172 -1.36 1.02 0.61
CA LEU A 172 -1.23 0.05 -0.47
C LEU A 172 -0.52 0.68 -1.65
N LEU A 173 0.58 0.07 -2.11
CA LEU A 173 1.13 0.36 -3.42
C LEU A 173 0.43 -0.50 -4.48
N ILE A 174 -0.20 0.15 -5.45
CA ILE A 174 -0.92 -0.50 -6.55
C ILE A 174 -0.19 -0.27 -7.85
N GLY A 175 0.05 -1.33 -8.63
CA GLY A 175 0.61 -1.22 -9.97
C GLY A 175 -0.15 -2.08 -10.99
N TYR A 176 -0.05 -1.67 -12.25
CA TYR A 176 -0.64 -2.31 -13.42
C TYR A 176 0.42 -2.92 -14.33
N LYS A 177 0.02 -3.95 -15.06
CA LYS A 177 0.71 -4.45 -16.24
C LYS A 177 -0.26 -5.00 -17.27
N VAL A 178 0.15 -4.96 -18.53
CA VAL A 178 -0.57 -5.66 -19.61
C VAL A 178 -0.39 -7.16 -19.42
N LEU A 179 -1.44 -7.92 -19.74
CA LEU A 179 -1.40 -9.38 -19.82
C LEU A 179 -1.35 -9.82 -21.29
N PRO A 180 -0.73 -10.97 -21.61
CA PRO A 180 -0.89 -11.59 -22.90
C PRO A 180 -2.37 -11.81 -23.23
N THR A 181 -2.73 -11.64 -24.50
CA THR A 181 -4.06 -11.97 -25.02
C THR A 181 -4.35 -13.46 -24.78
N PRO A 182 -5.47 -13.84 -24.15
CA PRO A 182 -5.85 -15.24 -23.95
C PRO A 182 -6.02 -15.98 -25.28
N GLU A 183 -5.68 -17.28 -25.28
CA GLU A 183 -5.91 -18.16 -26.42
C GLU A 183 -7.39 -18.15 -26.84
N GLY A 184 -7.66 -18.12 -28.15
CA GLY A 184 -9.01 -18.04 -28.70
C GLY A 184 -9.69 -16.67 -28.58
N HIS A 185 -9.04 -15.64 -28.04
CA HIS A 185 -9.60 -14.29 -28.01
C HIS A 185 -9.45 -13.58 -29.37
N THR A 186 -10.57 -13.31 -30.04
CA THR A 186 -10.62 -12.75 -31.40
C THR A 186 -10.89 -11.24 -31.47
N ASP A 187 -11.06 -10.58 -30.32
CA ASP A 187 -11.57 -9.21 -30.24
C ASP A 187 -10.43 -8.19 -30.11
N LEU A 188 -9.89 -7.73 -31.25
CA LEU A 188 -8.71 -6.85 -31.34
C LEU A 188 -8.81 -5.53 -30.54
N ALA A 189 -10.03 -5.05 -30.31
CA ALA A 189 -10.28 -3.86 -29.50
C ALA A 189 -10.26 -4.12 -27.99
N THR A 190 -10.33 -5.39 -27.54
CA THR A 190 -10.20 -5.76 -26.13
C THR A 190 -8.77 -6.21 -25.84
N PHE A 191 -8.22 -5.74 -24.72
CA PHE A 191 -7.00 -6.30 -24.14
C PHE A 191 -7.13 -6.43 -22.62
N PHE A 192 -6.17 -7.12 -22.01
CA PHE A 192 -6.25 -7.51 -20.62
C PHE A 192 -5.12 -6.86 -19.82
N VAL A 193 -5.44 -6.43 -18.61
CA VAL A 193 -4.44 -5.92 -17.65
C VAL A 193 -4.61 -6.62 -16.31
N LYS A 194 -3.51 -6.67 -15.56
CA LYS A 194 -3.50 -7.09 -14.16
C LYS A 194 -3.10 -5.90 -13.30
N ALA A 195 -3.93 -5.60 -12.30
CA ALA A 195 -3.53 -4.76 -11.18
C ALA A 195 -3.13 -5.63 -9.98
N SER A 196 -2.32 -5.11 -9.07
CA SER A 196 -2.07 -5.76 -7.77
C SER A 196 -1.77 -4.75 -6.70
N ALA A 197 -2.41 -4.92 -5.54
CA ALA A 197 -2.21 -4.11 -4.36
C ALA A 197 -1.25 -4.82 -3.39
N TYR A 198 -0.22 -4.12 -2.95
CA TYR A 198 0.78 -4.56 -2.00
C TYR A 198 0.73 -3.68 -0.75
N SER A 199 0.52 -4.29 0.41
CA SER A 199 0.51 -3.60 1.71
C SER A 199 1.93 -3.32 2.17
N LEU A 200 2.19 -2.07 2.54
CA LEU A 200 3.48 -1.64 3.09
C LEU A 200 3.67 -2.17 4.52
N ASP A 201 2.60 -2.19 5.34
CA ASP A 201 2.63 -2.76 6.69
C ASP A 201 2.86 -4.28 6.67
N GLN A 202 2.02 -5.02 5.93
CA GLN A 202 2.07 -6.48 5.89
C GLN A 202 3.18 -7.04 4.99
N LYS A 203 3.83 -6.19 4.19
CA LYS A 203 4.91 -6.54 3.24
C LYS A 203 4.50 -7.68 2.30
N ALA A 204 3.25 -7.62 1.83
CA ALA A 204 2.61 -8.70 1.08
C ALA A 204 1.58 -8.18 0.07
N PHE A 205 1.34 -8.96 -1.00
CA PHE A 205 0.20 -8.71 -1.89
C PHE A 205 -1.11 -9.07 -1.17
N VAL A 206 -2.04 -8.13 -1.14
CA VAL A 206 -3.32 -8.23 -0.42
C VAL A 206 -4.51 -8.42 -1.35
N ALA A 207 -4.42 -7.93 -2.59
CA ALA A 207 -5.43 -8.15 -3.63
C ALA A 207 -4.81 -8.14 -5.03
N HIS A 208 -5.45 -8.85 -5.97
CA HIS A 208 -5.14 -8.81 -7.39
C HIS A 208 -6.40 -8.48 -8.19
N SER A 209 -6.29 -7.61 -9.21
CA SER A 209 -7.34 -7.36 -10.20
C SER A 209 -6.94 -7.99 -11.54
N LYS A 210 -7.88 -8.61 -12.26
CA LYS A 210 -7.78 -8.80 -13.71
C LYS A 210 -8.87 -7.99 -14.38
N GLU A 211 -8.52 -7.26 -15.43
CA GLU A 211 -9.45 -6.34 -16.09
C GLU A 211 -9.40 -6.53 -17.59
N ALA A 212 -10.56 -6.47 -18.24
CA ALA A 212 -10.67 -6.35 -19.68
C ALA A 212 -10.96 -4.89 -20.01
N LEU A 213 -10.07 -4.26 -20.79
CA LEU A 213 -10.22 -2.89 -21.26
C LEU A 213 -10.52 -2.91 -22.76
N VAL A 214 -11.38 -2.00 -23.20
CA VAL A 214 -11.84 -1.90 -24.59
C VAL A 214 -11.51 -0.54 -25.15
N TRP A 215 -10.90 -0.53 -26.33
CA TRP A 215 -10.71 0.65 -27.14
C TRP A 215 -12.04 1.13 -27.76
N TYR A 216 -12.38 2.38 -27.50
CA TYR A 216 -13.63 3.00 -27.89
C TYR A 216 -13.38 4.39 -28.50
N ASP A 217 -13.90 4.60 -29.69
CA ASP A 217 -13.92 5.88 -30.41
C ASP A 217 -15.12 6.69 -29.90
N TYR A 218 -14.85 7.71 -29.07
CA TYR A 218 -15.86 8.60 -28.50
C TYR A 218 -16.44 9.58 -29.53
N ASP A 219 -15.68 9.92 -30.57
CA ASP A 219 -16.14 10.82 -31.63
C ASP A 219 -17.16 10.10 -32.55
N LYS A 220 -16.97 8.79 -32.77
CA LYS A 220 -17.86 7.93 -33.58
C LYS A 220 -18.80 7.06 -32.75
N LEU A 221 -18.76 7.19 -31.42
CA LEU A 221 -19.51 6.40 -30.43
C LEU A 221 -19.53 4.89 -30.74
N LYS A 222 -18.34 4.32 -31.01
CA LYS A 222 -18.21 2.90 -31.32
C LYS A 222 -16.92 2.29 -30.79
N LYS A 223 -16.98 0.99 -30.51
CA LYS A 223 -15.81 0.14 -30.31
C LYS A 223 -14.88 0.21 -31.54
N THR A 224 -13.57 0.33 -31.32
CA THR A 224 -12.58 0.45 -32.40
C THR A 224 -11.31 -0.32 -32.09
N ASP A 225 -10.64 -0.82 -33.12
CA ASP A 225 -9.23 -1.22 -33.04
C ASP A 225 -8.37 0.07 -32.90
N PRO A 226 -7.38 0.12 -32.00
CA PRO A 226 -6.45 1.26 -31.88
C PRO A 226 -5.33 1.27 -32.95
N GLY A 227 -5.20 0.21 -33.76
CA GLY A 227 -4.10 -0.04 -34.68
C GLY A 227 -2.95 -0.83 -34.06
N GLU A 228 -2.19 -1.54 -34.91
CA GLU A 228 -1.10 -2.42 -34.47
C GLU A 228 -0.05 -1.71 -33.62
N ASP A 229 0.30 -0.46 -33.94
CA ASP A 229 1.39 0.26 -33.28
C ASP A 229 1.04 0.59 -31.82
N ALA A 230 -0.22 0.94 -31.54
CA ALA A 230 -0.69 1.17 -30.18
C ALA A 230 -0.62 -0.11 -29.34
N MET A 231 -0.96 -1.27 -29.92
CA MET A 231 -0.88 -2.56 -29.26
C MET A 231 0.58 -3.02 -29.05
N LYS A 232 1.46 -2.82 -30.04
CA LYS A 232 2.91 -3.08 -29.91
C LYS A 232 3.54 -2.22 -28.81
N LEU A 233 3.17 -0.94 -28.71
CA LEU A 233 3.65 -0.01 -27.66
C LEU A 233 3.14 -0.39 -26.26
N LEU A 234 1.90 -0.91 -26.15
CA LEU A 234 1.39 -1.45 -24.89
C LEU A 234 2.15 -2.72 -24.46
N LEU A 235 2.43 -3.64 -25.40
CA LEU A 235 3.06 -4.92 -25.10
C LEU A 235 4.56 -4.81 -24.83
N THR A 236 5.29 -3.87 -25.45
CA THR A 236 6.73 -3.66 -25.19
C THR A 236 7.04 -3.26 -23.75
N LYS A 237 6.09 -2.67 -23.01
CA LYS A 237 6.21 -2.44 -21.55
C LYS A 237 6.24 -3.73 -20.71
N THR A 238 5.89 -4.89 -21.28
CA THR A 238 5.79 -6.18 -20.57
C THR A 238 7.06 -7.03 -20.70
N HIS A 239 7.91 -6.73 -21.69
CA HIS A 239 9.13 -7.47 -22.00
C HIS A 239 10.38 -6.57 -21.90
N LYS A 240 10.76 -6.25 -20.66
CA LYS A 240 12.17 -6.11 -20.30
C LYS A 240 12.52 -7.27 -19.39
N GLU A 241 13.20 -8.25 -19.97
CA GLU A 241 13.91 -9.32 -19.26
C GLU A 241 15.23 -8.77 -18.66
#